data_AF-A0AAN2REU8-F1
#
_entry.id   AF-A0AAN2REU8-F1
#
_cell.length_a   1.000
_cell.length_b   1.000
_cell.length_c   1.000
_cell.angle_alpha   90.00
_cell.angle_beta   90.00
_cell.angle_gamma   90.00
#
_symmetry.space_group_name_H-M   'P 1'
#
loop_
_entity.id
_entity.type
_entity.pdbx_description
1 polymer ?
#
loop_
_entity_poly.entity_id
_entity_poly.type
_entity_poly.pdbx_seq_one_letter_code
_entity_poly.pdbx_strand_id
1 'polypeptide(L)'
;MKAVVVSKAGGPEVLEVREVAKPQVKTGWSLVKIKGFGINHSEIFTRQGLSPSVVFPRILGIELVGVIEKTTEPDRLPVGPEKIFSLDTIQEAHRYLEGPEAFGKVIVLNREGNDDRS
;
A
#
# COMPACT_ATOMS: atom_id res chain seq x y z
N MET A 1 3.76 13.70 6.44
CA MET A 1 2.99 12.86 5.48
C MET A 1 1.58 12.78 6.00
N LYS A 2 0.59 12.88 5.13
CA LYS A 2 -0.82 12.76 5.54
C LYS A 2 -1.17 11.29 5.81
N ALA A 3 -1.87 11.05 6.90
CA ALA A 3 -2.40 9.74 7.27
C ALA A 3 -3.75 9.89 7.96
N VAL A 4 -4.58 8.85 7.90
CA VAL A 4 -5.80 8.75 8.70
C VAL A 4 -5.45 8.08 10.03
N VAL A 5 -5.60 8.82 11.12
CA VAL A 5 -5.27 8.41 12.48
C VAL A 5 -6.55 8.27 13.29
N VAL A 6 -6.67 7.17 14.03
CA VAL A 6 -7.71 6.96 15.03
C VAL A 6 -7.07 7.00 16.41
N SER A 7 -7.53 7.91 17.28
CA SER A 7 -6.97 8.07 18.63
C SER A 7 -7.75 7.32 19.72
N LYS A 8 -8.96 6.87 19.42
CA LYS A 8 -9.84 6.10 20.32
C LYS A 8 -10.85 5.30 19.51
N ALA A 9 -11.43 4.27 20.12
CA ALA A 9 -12.53 3.53 19.51
C ALA A 9 -13.75 4.42 19.25
N GLY A 10 -14.50 4.18 18.16
CA GLY A 10 -15.74 4.89 17.89
C GLY A 10 -16.33 4.69 16.48
N GLY A 11 -17.31 5.53 16.14
CA GLY A 11 -17.94 5.63 14.82
C GLY A 11 -17.04 6.32 13.78
N PRO A 12 -17.47 6.51 12.53
CA PRO A 12 -16.61 7.06 11.47
C PRO A 12 -16.03 8.45 11.80
N GLU A 13 -16.69 9.19 12.69
CA GLU A 13 -16.28 10.51 13.19
C GLU A 13 -14.93 10.54 13.91
N VAL A 14 -14.39 9.38 14.33
CA VAL A 14 -13.05 9.30 14.95
C VAL A 14 -11.90 9.26 13.95
N LEU A 15 -12.19 9.18 12.64
CA LEU A 15 -11.19 9.17 11.58
C LEU A 15 -10.68 10.60 11.34
N GLU A 16 -9.43 10.85 11.71
CA GLU A 16 -8.82 12.17 11.55
C GLU A 16 -7.68 12.14 10.55
N VAL A 17 -7.71 13.04 9.57
CA VAL A 17 -6.55 13.27 8.69
C VAL A 17 -5.53 14.13 9.43
N ARG A 18 -4.34 13.59 9.66
CA ARG A 18 -3.24 14.27 10.36
C ARG A 18 -1.98 14.28 9.52
N GLU A 19 -1.15 15.31 9.71
CA GLU A 19 0.26 15.27 9.31
C GLU A 19 1.05 14.50 10.36
N VAL A 20 1.75 13.46 9.93
CA VAL A 20 2.63 12.65 10.78
C VAL A 20 4.03 12.58 10.19
N ALA A 21 5.04 12.27 11.01
CA ALA A 21 6.39 12.07 10.53
C ALA A 21 6.44 10.93 9.52
N LYS A 22 7.20 11.11 8.44
CA LYS A 22 7.48 10.03 7.49
C LYS A 22 8.30 8.95 8.21
N PRO A 23 7.90 7.67 8.15
CA PRO A 23 8.62 6.61 8.83
C PRO A 23 10.02 6.45 8.26
N GLN A 24 10.98 6.15 9.14
CA GLN A 24 12.34 5.81 8.74
C GLN A 24 12.45 4.31 8.45
N VAL A 25 13.22 3.98 7.41
CA VAL A 25 13.50 2.59 7.05
C VAL A 25 14.45 1.97 8.08
N LYS A 26 14.14 0.76 8.52
CA LYS A 26 14.97 -0.08 9.40
C LYS A 26 15.55 -1.24 8.60
N THR A 27 16.53 -1.95 9.17
CA THR A 27 17.04 -3.19 8.61
C THR A 27 15.90 -4.19 8.34
N GLY A 28 15.86 -4.74 7.13
CA GLY A 28 14.83 -5.66 6.66
C GLY A 28 13.51 -4.99 6.23
N TRP A 29 13.44 -3.66 6.17
CA TRP A 29 12.23 -2.92 5.82
C TRP A 29 12.35 -2.26 4.45
N SER A 30 11.20 -2.03 3.82
CA SER A 30 11.04 -1.16 2.66
C SER A 30 10.01 -0.08 2.95
N LEU A 31 10.27 1.13 2.45
CA LEU A 31 9.32 2.22 2.45
C LEU A 31 8.65 2.31 1.08
N VAL A 32 7.33 2.26 1.08
CA VAL A 32 6.51 2.32 -0.13
C VAL A 32 5.79 3.66 -0.18
N LYS A 33 5.91 4.37 -1.30
CA LYS A 33 5.07 5.52 -1.63
C LYS A 33 3.73 5.02 -2.17
N ILE A 34 2.69 5.14 -1.36
CA ILE A 34 1.33 4.70 -1.66
C ILE A 34 0.79 5.47 -2.87
N LYS A 35 0.20 4.74 -3.82
CA LYS A 35 -0.52 5.25 -4.99
C LYS A 35 -2.02 4.95 -4.94
N GLY A 36 -2.39 3.86 -4.28
CA GLY A 36 -3.76 3.49 -3.96
C GLY A 36 -3.79 2.55 -2.76
N PHE A 37 -4.95 2.41 -2.12
CA PHE A 37 -5.13 1.51 -1.00
C PHE A 37 -6.56 0.96 -0.99
N GLY A 38 -6.69 -0.28 -0.53
CA GLY A 38 -7.99 -0.91 -0.31
C GLY A 38 -8.60 -0.40 0.99
N ILE A 39 -9.94 -0.36 1.05
CA ILE A 39 -10.68 -0.21 2.30
C ILE A 39 -11.20 -1.59 2.66
N ASN A 40 -10.73 -2.14 3.77
CA ASN A 40 -11.15 -3.45 4.23
C ASN A 40 -12.11 -3.35 5.43
N HIS A 41 -12.91 -4.41 5.65
CA HIS A 41 -13.84 -4.47 6.77
C HIS A 41 -13.12 -4.60 8.12
N SER A 42 -11.89 -5.13 8.11
CA SER A 42 -11.03 -5.22 9.29
C SER A 42 -10.80 -3.86 9.98
N GLU A 43 -10.76 -2.78 9.21
CA GLU A 43 -10.50 -1.42 9.68
C GLU A 43 -11.69 -0.92 10.49
N ILE A 44 -12.91 -1.34 10.16
CA ILE A 44 -14.10 -1.06 10.97
C ILE A 44 -13.99 -1.75 12.32
N PHE A 45 -13.64 -3.04 12.31
CA PHE A 45 -13.47 -3.83 13.52
C PHE A 45 -12.37 -3.25 14.43
N THR A 46 -11.23 -2.86 13.85
CA THR A 46 -10.16 -2.17 14.56
C THR A 46 -10.61 -0.81 15.09
N ARG A 47 -11.25 0.04 14.26
CA ARG A 47 -11.75 1.37 14.65
C ARG A 47 -12.79 1.30 15.78
N GLN A 48 -13.59 0.24 15.84
CA GLN A 48 -14.56 0.01 16.91
C GLN A 48 -13.90 -0.50 18.20
N GLY A 49 -12.57 -0.70 18.22
CA GLY A 49 -11.84 -1.19 19.39
C GLY A 49 -11.97 -2.69 19.62
N LEU A 50 -12.43 -3.45 18.62
CA LEU A 50 -12.68 -4.88 18.75
C LEU A 50 -11.43 -5.72 18.44
N SER A 51 -10.37 -5.10 17.88
CA SER A 51 -9.07 -5.76 17.64
C SER A 51 -8.26 -5.86 18.94
N PRO A 52 -8.07 -7.07 19.53
CA PRO A 52 -7.53 -7.20 20.89
C PRO A 52 -6.09 -6.71 21.07
N SER A 53 -5.29 -6.76 20.00
CA SER A 53 -3.87 -6.40 20.02
C SER A 53 -3.57 -4.98 19.53
N VAL A 54 -4.59 -4.21 19.14
CA VAL A 54 -4.39 -2.86 18.62
C VAL A 54 -4.48 -1.84 19.76
N VAL A 55 -3.44 -1.01 19.85
CA VAL A 55 -3.40 0.14 20.75
C VAL A 55 -3.58 1.42 19.93
N PHE A 56 -4.41 2.32 20.43
CA PHE A 56 -4.56 3.67 19.87
C PHE A 56 -3.51 4.62 20.48
N PRO A 57 -3.00 5.62 19.73
CA PRO A 57 -3.41 6.00 18.37
C PRO A 57 -2.88 5.07 17.29
N ARG A 58 -3.69 4.83 16.25
CA ARG A 58 -3.38 3.91 15.14
C ARG A 58 -3.65 4.55 13.78
N ILE A 59 -2.70 4.40 12.86
CA ILE A 59 -2.93 4.62 11.42
C ILE A 59 -3.59 3.36 10.85
N LEU A 60 -4.72 3.52 10.18
CA LEU A 60 -5.47 2.42 9.55
C LEU A 60 -5.01 2.18 8.10
N GLY A 61 -5.39 1.03 7.55
CA GLY A 61 -5.01 0.55 6.23
C GLY A 61 -4.00 -0.59 6.31
N ILE A 62 -4.38 -1.74 5.77
CA ILE A 62 -3.53 -2.96 5.73
C ILE A 62 -3.17 -3.39 4.31
N GLU A 63 -3.76 -2.73 3.30
CA GLU A 63 -3.51 -3.02 1.90
C GLU A 63 -3.21 -1.75 1.12
N LEU A 64 -2.19 -1.82 0.27
CA LEU A 64 -1.79 -0.74 -0.62
C LEU A 64 -1.28 -1.26 -1.95
N VAL A 65 -1.27 -0.38 -2.93
CA VAL A 65 -0.45 -0.44 -4.14
C VAL A 65 0.40 0.83 -4.20
N GLY A 66 1.65 0.71 -4.62
CA GLY A 66 2.59 1.81 -4.60
C GLY A 66 3.93 1.45 -5.20
N VAL A 67 4.90 2.35 -5.04
CA VAL A 67 6.27 2.16 -5.52
C VAL A 67 7.23 2.12 -4.34
N ILE A 68 8.23 1.24 -4.38
CA ILE A 68 9.30 1.24 -3.39
C ILE A 68 10.06 2.56 -3.55
N GLU A 69 10.07 3.37 -2.50
CA GLU A 69 10.78 4.65 -2.44
C GLU A 69 12.17 4.47 -1.84
N LYS A 70 12.31 3.55 -0.87
CA LYS A 70 13.59 3.20 -0.24
C LYS A 70 13.52 1.78 0.33
N THR A 71 14.63 1.04 0.30
CA THR A 71 14.73 -0.32 0.85
C THR A 71 16.11 -0.56 1.48
N THR A 72 16.22 -1.55 2.36
CA THR A 72 17.52 -2.10 2.80
C THR A 72 17.94 -3.36 2.03
N GLU A 73 17.09 -3.86 1.14
CA GLU A 73 17.27 -5.12 0.39
C GLU A 73 17.13 -4.85 -1.13
N PRO A 74 18.00 -4.01 -1.74
CA PRO A 74 17.82 -3.54 -3.12
C PRO A 74 17.86 -4.65 -4.18
N ASP A 75 18.58 -5.74 -3.92
CA ASP A 75 18.67 -6.86 -4.86
C ASP A 75 17.37 -7.67 -4.96
N ARG A 76 16.56 -7.66 -3.89
CA ARG A 76 15.26 -8.34 -3.84
C ARG A 76 14.08 -7.39 -4.07
N LEU A 77 14.23 -6.13 -3.65
CA LEU A 77 13.18 -5.11 -3.61
C LEU A 77 13.70 -3.80 -4.22
N PRO A 78 13.99 -3.76 -5.52
CA PRO A 78 14.57 -2.58 -6.14
C PRO A 78 13.64 -1.36 -6.01
N VAL A 79 14.23 -0.17 -5.95
CA VAL A 79 13.46 1.09 -5.95
C VAL A 79 12.72 1.23 -7.28
N GLY A 80 11.44 1.58 -7.22
CA GLY A 80 10.54 1.60 -8.36
C GLY A 80 9.60 0.38 -8.43
N PRO A 81 8.80 0.25 -9.50
CA PRO A 81 8.00 -0.94 -9.74
C PRO A 81 8.88 -2.06 -10.33
N GLU A 82 8.67 -3.29 -9.84
CA GLU A 82 9.40 -4.47 -10.33
C GLU A 82 8.99 -4.85 -11.77
N LYS A 83 7.67 -4.91 -12.01
CA LYS A 83 7.07 -5.14 -13.33
C LYS A 83 5.82 -4.27 -13.47
N ILE A 84 5.63 -3.70 -14.66
CA ILE A 84 4.43 -2.97 -15.04
C ILE A 84 3.83 -3.67 -16.26
N PHE A 85 2.56 -4.01 -16.16
CA PHE A 85 1.77 -4.52 -17.28
C PHE A 85 0.70 -3.49 -17.65
N SER A 86 0.29 -3.46 -18.91
CA SER A 86 -0.91 -2.74 -19.36
C SER A 86 -2.14 -3.67 -19.30
N LEU A 87 -3.33 -3.10 -19.16
CA LEU A 87 -4.56 -3.89 -18.98
C LEU A 87 -4.84 -4.89 -20.12
N ASP A 88 -4.48 -4.54 -21.35
CA ASP A 88 -4.55 -5.40 -22.54
C ASP A 88 -3.61 -6.62 -22.46
N THR A 89 -2.58 -6.56 -21.61
CA THR A 89 -1.63 -7.66 -21.35
C THR A 89 -1.93 -8.41 -20.04
N ILE A 90 -3.17 -8.39 -19.55
CA ILE A 90 -3.54 -9.03 -18.27
C ILE A 90 -3.16 -10.52 -18.20
N GLN A 91 -3.21 -11.24 -19.32
CA GLN A 91 -2.80 -12.65 -19.38
C GLN A 91 -1.29 -12.81 -19.14
N GLU A 92 -0.46 -11.86 -19.54
CA GLU A 92 0.98 -11.85 -19.24
C GLU A 92 1.25 -11.55 -17.77
N ALA A 93 0.49 -10.62 -17.18
CA ALA A 93 0.58 -10.34 -15.76
C ALA A 93 0.26 -11.60 -14.92
N HIS A 94 -0.80 -12.33 -15.28
CA HIS A 94 -1.16 -13.60 -14.63
C HIS A 94 -0.10 -14.69 -14.84
N ARG A 95 0.41 -14.86 -16.08
CA ARG A 95 1.50 -15.82 -16.35
C ARG A 95 2.77 -15.50 -15.55
N TYR A 96 3.11 -14.21 -15.40
CA TYR A 96 4.22 -13.81 -14.55
C TYR A 96 3.97 -14.19 -13.09
N LEU A 97 2.77 -13.92 -12.55
CA LEU A 97 2.39 -14.27 -11.17
C LEU A 97 2.38 -15.78 -10.89
N GLU A 98 2.09 -16.60 -11.89
CA GLU A 98 2.15 -18.06 -11.79
C GLU A 98 3.60 -18.60 -11.87
N GLY A 99 4.54 -17.77 -12.34
CA GLY A 99 5.94 -18.13 -12.53
C GLY A 99 6.75 -18.09 -11.23
N PRO A 100 7.89 -18.82 -11.18
CA PRO A 100 8.76 -18.84 -10.01
C PRO A 100 9.47 -17.50 -9.74
N GLU A 101 9.51 -16.62 -10.74
CA GLU A 101 10.08 -15.26 -10.66
C GLU A 101 9.07 -14.23 -10.11
N ALA A 102 7.83 -14.64 -9.81
CA ALA A 102 6.80 -13.75 -9.29
C ALA A 102 7.17 -13.26 -7.89
N PHE A 103 7.13 -11.95 -7.70
CA PHE A 103 7.32 -11.36 -6.38
C PHE A 103 6.30 -10.25 -6.10
N GLY A 104 5.73 -10.27 -4.89
CA GLY A 104 4.85 -9.22 -4.39
C GLY A 104 3.53 -9.06 -5.17
N LYS A 105 3.07 -7.81 -5.28
CA LYS A 105 1.88 -7.42 -6.05
C LYS A 105 2.34 -6.75 -7.36
N VAL A 106 1.77 -7.15 -8.49
CA VAL A 106 2.02 -6.51 -9.79
C VAL A 106 1.12 -5.30 -10.00
N ILE A 107 1.63 -4.30 -10.72
CA ILE A 107 0.85 -3.13 -11.13
C ILE A 107 0.35 -3.34 -12.56
N VAL A 108 -0.97 -3.37 -12.72
CA VAL A 108 -1.63 -3.34 -14.03
C VAL A 108 -2.19 -1.93 -14.23
N LEU A 109 -1.69 -1.24 -15.25
CA LEU A 109 -2.16 0.10 -15.59
C LEU A 109 -3.31 0.00 -16.60
N ASN A 110 -4.46 0.55 -16.25
CA ASN A 110 -5.51 0.82 -17.23
C ASN A 110 -5.11 2.04 -18.07
N ARG A 111 -4.48 1.81 -19.22
CA ARG A 111 -4.21 2.86 -20.20
C ARG A 111 -5.45 3.05 -21.06
N GLU A 112 -6.43 3.78 -20.56
CA GLU A 112 -7.38 4.43 -21.47
C GLU A 112 -6.65 5.57 -22.20
N GLY A 113 -6.99 5.77 -23.47
CA GLY A 113 -6.18 6.50 -24.45
C GLY A 113 -5.55 7.82 -23.97
N ASN A 114 -4.27 7.98 -24.31
CA ASN A 114 -3.50 9.22 -24.32
C ASN A 114 -3.59 10.10 -23.07
N ASP A 115 -2.95 9.69 -21.97
CA ASP A 115 -2.58 10.63 -20.90
C ASP A 115 -1.12 11.05 -21.08
N ASP A 116 -0.94 11.96 -22.05
CA ASP A 116 0.22 12.82 -22.18
C ASP A 116 0.13 13.87 -21.07
N ARG A 117 0.60 13.53 -19.87
CA ARG A 117 0.81 14.49 -18.78
C ARG A 117 2.17 14.25 -18.12
N SER A 118 3.09 15.09 -18.57
CA SER A 118 4.38 15.48 -18.01
C SER A 118 4.53 15.35 -16.49
#